data_AF-F8GGR4-F1
#
_entry.id   AF-F8GGR4-F1
#
_cell.length_a   1.000
_cell.length_b   1.000
_cell.length_c   1.000
_cell.angle_alpha   90.00
_cell.angle_beta   90.00
_cell.angle_gamma   90.00
#
_symmetry.space_group_name_H-M   'P 1'
#
loop_
_entity.id
_entity.type
_entity.pdbx_description
1 polymer ?
#
loop_
_entity_poly.entity_id
_entity_poly.type
_entity_poly.pdbx_seq_one_letter_code
_entity_poly.pdbx_strand_id
1 'polypeptide(L)'
;MLSELDKISEINESSIILYARLWQLEKWLREMVYVELKTKKGINWFKFDDTKKTYEADKAFKHIPTPDENPLSYINFSDLLKLIKNNWDLFLGYLPPQDNWEVKMDEIVHIRNRAAHFRKGHLDDIERLLQLMRDIDKGFWQFCTDYNDLHPILPPDKDIVAMKYVDLNPFSFKEIAPNEWAQIGSAPQGLRYILSINLIKRWWANKLEVIEKTPGYIYDVQIYLRNNQQFDYGDFLEFFSKFKREILHICLDTFSSNIRVTIPVVIGSKRACEIIDELIKYAENSMSVQHSINCDDQSVQRLSEKWPEYILGPKNPLTFLGPGMPCSFFNVANGS
;
A
#
# COMPACT_ATOMS: atom_id res chain seq x y z
N MET A 1 -19.91 -24.44 -12.13
CA MET A 1 -19.30 -25.21 -11.03
C MET A 1 -19.94 -24.71 -9.76
N LEU A 2 -20.57 -25.57 -8.94
CA LEU A 2 -21.11 -25.15 -7.64
C LEU A 2 -19.96 -24.62 -6.78
N SER A 3 -20.19 -23.55 -6.03
CA SER A 3 -19.23 -23.03 -5.04
C SER A 3 -18.94 -24.13 -4.00
N GLU A 4 -17.75 -24.16 -3.43
CA GLU A 4 -17.47 -25.07 -2.30
C GLU A 4 -18.41 -24.78 -1.11
N LEU A 5 -18.87 -23.54 -0.95
CA LEU A 5 -19.86 -23.19 0.07
C LEU A 5 -21.20 -23.89 -0.17
N ASP A 6 -21.61 -24.04 -1.43
CA ASP A 6 -22.88 -24.69 -1.80
C ASP A 6 -22.86 -26.21 -1.50
N LYS A 7 -21.69 -26.78 -1.23
CA LYS A 7 -21.51 -28.20 -0.93
C LYS A 7 -21.58 -28.52 0.57
N ILE A 8 -21.63 -27.52 1.44
CA ILE A 8 -21.60 -27.68 2.90
C ILE A 8 -23.03 -27.72 3.45
N SER A 9 -23.43 -28.84 4.04
CA SER A 9 -24.79 -29.04 4.60
C SER A 9 -25.07 -28.21 5.85
N GLU A 10 -24.05 -27.94 6.68
CA GLU A 10 -24.19 -27.20 7.94
C GLU A 10 -23.75 -25.73 7.82
N ILE A 11 -23.95 -25.11 6.65
CA ILE A 11 -23.51 -23.73 6.42
C ILE A 11 -24.16 -22.76 7.42
N ASN A 12 -23.32 -22.04 8.16
CA ASN A 12 -23.74 -20.93 8.99
C ASN A 12 -23.30 -19.63 8.33
N GLU A 13 -24.20 -19.07 7.51
CA GLU A 13 -23.94 -17.84 6.75
C GLU A 13 -23.49 -16.68 7.65
N SER A 14 -24.10 -16.53 8.82
CA SER A 14 -23.74 -15.47 9.79
C SER A 14 -22.29 -15.59 10.25
N SER A 15 -21.83 -16.80 10.55
CA SER A 15 -20.44 -17.05 10.94
C SER A 15 -19.45 -16.75 9.80
N ILE A 16 -19.83 -17.08 8.55
CA ILE A 16 -18.99 -16.82 7.36
C ILE A 16 -18.89 -15.32 7.10
N ILE A 17 -20.02 -14.60 7.15
CA ILE A 17 -20.05 -13.14 7.01
C ILE A 17 -19.21 -12.48 8.10
N LEU A 18 -19.37 -12.91 9.35
CA LEU A 18 -18.60 -12.39 10.48
C LEU A 18 -17.10 -12.61 10.27
N TYR A 19 -16.68 -13.82 9.90
CA TYR A 19 -15.29 -14.13 9.61
C TYR A 19 -14.73 -13.27 8.47
N ALA A 20 -15.47 -13.13 7.37
CA ALA A 20 -15.06 -12.34 6.22
C ALA A 20 -14.89 -10.86 6.56
N ARG A 21 -15.78 -10.29 7.37
CA ARG A 21 -15.69 -8.89 7.82
C ARG A 21 -14.57 -8.67 8.83
N LEU A 22 -14.33 -9.61 9.75
CA LEU A 22 -13.18 -9.58 10.64
C LEU A 22 -11.86 -9.64 9.85
N TRP A 23 -11.79 -10.54 8.87
CA TRP A 23 -10.63 -10.63 7.98
C TRP A 23 -10.40 -9.32 7.21
N GLN A 24 -11.46 -8.72 6.67
CA GLN A 24 -11.37 -7.43 5.99
C GLN A 24 -10.83 -6.33 6.91
N LEU A 25 -11.40 -6.20 8.12
CA LEU A 25 -10.95 -5.22 9.11
C LEU A 25 -9.48 -5.42 9.49
N GLU A 26 -9.11 -6.65 9.84
CA GLU A 26 -7.76 -6.97 10.30
C GLU A 26 -6.73 -6.77 9.18
N LYS A 27 -7.03 -7.20 7.95
CA LYS A 27 -6.16 -6.98 6.79
C LYS A 27 -5.87 -5.49 6.59
N TRP A 28 -6.89 -4.66 6.64
CA TRP A 28 -6.74 -3.22 6.42
C TRP A 28 -6.04 -2.51 7.56
N LEU A 29 -6.27 -2.92 8.81
CA LEU A 29 -5.49 -2.40 9.94
C LEU A 29 -4.00 -2.74 9.80
N ARG A 30 -3.67 -3.94 9.33
CA ARG A 30 -2.28 -4.34 9.07
C ARG A 30 -1.65 -3.49 7.97
N GLU A 31 -2.39 -3.24 6.89
CA GLU A 31 -1.95 -2.38 5.78
C GLU A 31 -1.67 -0.94 6.26
N MET A 32 -2.58 -0.36 7.04
CA MET A 32 -2.40 0.97 7.64
C MET A 32 -1.17 1.02 8.55
N VAL A 33 -1.01 0.03 9.43
CA VAL A 33 0.17 -0.06 10.32
C VAL A 33 1.46 -0.20 9.52
N TYR A 34 1.47 -1.02 8.46
CA TYR A 34 2.62 -1.20 7.59
C TYR A 34 3.04 0.12 6.95
N VAL A 35 2.12 0.83 6.28
CA VAL A 35 2.41 2.10 5.61
C VAL A 35 2.91 3.14 6.59
N GLU A 36 2.20 3.37 7.70
CA GLU A 36 2.52 4.45 8.61
C GLU A 36 3.84 4.21 9.36
N LEU A 37 4.08 2.99 9.83
CA LEU A 37 5.34 2.66 10.50
C LEU A 37 6.54 2.67 9.54
N LYS A 38 6.39 2.09 8.33
CA LYS A 38 7.48 2.04 7.34
C LYS A 38 7.81 3.42 6.78
N THR A 39 6.82 4.29 6.66
CA THR A 39 7.05 5.70 6.32
C THR A 39 7.76 6.47 7.45
N LYS A 40 7.47 6.15 8.72
CA LYS A 40 8.12 6.80 9.88
C LYS A 40 9.56 6.35 10.11
N LYS A 41 9.83 5.06 9.96
CA LYS A 41 11.06 4.42 10.46
C LYS A 41 11.91 3.76 9.37
N GLY A 42 11.43 3.70 8.13
CA GLY A 42 12.13 3.09 7.00
C GLY A 42 12.38 1.61 7.24
N ILE A 43 13.61 1.16 7.02
CA ILE A 43 14.02 -0.25 7.16
C ILE A 43 13.79 -0.78 8.60
N ASN A 44 13.85 0.10 9.61
CA ASN A 44 13.75 -0.25 11.03
C ASN A 44 12.32 -0.14 11.58
N TRP A 45 11.31 -0.25 10.71
CA TRP A 45 9.91 -0.04 11.07
C TRP A 45 9.31 -1.09 11.99
N PHE A 46 9.83 -2.32 11.93
CA PHE A 46 9.37 -3.44 12.72
C PHE A 46 10.55 -4.24 13.29
N LYS A 47 10.44 -4.67 14.54
CA LYS A 47 11.42 -5.55 15.18
C LYS A 47 11.06 -7.00 14.85
N PHE A 48 11.71 -7.55 13.84
CA PHE A 48 11.43 -8.92 13.39
C PHE A 48 11.71 -9.99 14.46
N ASP A 49 12.59 -9.71 15.42
CA ASP A 49 12.95 -10.65 16.49
C ASP A 49 11.73 -11.11 17.30
N ASP A 50 10.73 -10.24 17.45
CA ASP A 50 9.50 -10.54 18.18
C ASP A 50 8.63 -11.61 17.46
N THR A 51 8.76 -11.72 16.14
CA THR A 51 7.98 -12.64 15.27
C THR A 51 8.80 -13.77 14.68
N LYS A 52 10.12 -13.74 14.83
CA LYS A 52 11.07 -14.63 14.16
C LYS A 52 10.75 -16.11 14.39
N LYS A 53 10.42 -16.50 15.63
CA LYS A 53 10.10 -17.89 15.97
C LYS A 53 8.86 -18.39 15.22
N THR A 54 7.81 -17.58 15.15
CA THR A 54 6.56 -17.93 14.46
C THR A 54 6.80 -18.02 12.95
N TYR A 55 7.54 -17.05 12.40
CA TYR A 55 7.96 -17.05 11.00
C TYR A 55 8.77 -18.30 10.62
N GLU A 56 9.82 -18.62 11.39
CA GLU A 56 10.68 -19.77 11.11
C GLU A 56 9.91 -21.09 11.22
N ALA A 57 9.00 -21.20 12.19
CA ALA A 57 8.12 -22.36 12.33
C ALA A 57 7.19 -22.52 11.12
N ASP A 58 6.60 -21.44 10.63
CA ASP A 58 5.75 -21.44 9.42
C ASP A 58 6.54 -21.83 8.16
N LYS A 59 7.69 -21.19 7.93
CA LYS A 59 8.55 -21.47 6.76
C LYS A 59 9.22 -22.85 6.80
N ALA A 60 9.26 -23.53 7.95
CA ALA A 60 9.71 -24.92 8.03
C ALA A 60 8.76 -25.89 7.30
N PHE A 61 7.48 -25.55 7.14
CA PHE A 61 6.48 -26.38 6.45
C PHE A 61 6.55 -26.26 4.93
N LYS A 62 7.61 -26.84 4.33
CA LYS A 62 7.86 -26.79 2.88
C LYS A 62 6.74 -27.34 1.97
N HIS A 63 5.82 -28.12 2.52
CA HIS A 63 4.72 -28.74 1.77
C HIS A 63 3.45 -27.87 1.69
N ILE A 64 3.36 -26.79 2.48
CA ILE A 64 2.26 -25.81 2.44
C ILE A 64 2.87 -24.40 2.56
N PRO A 65 3.59 -23.94 1.54
CA PRO A 65 4.26 -22.63 1.60
C PRO A 65 3.23 -21.51 1.64
N THR A 66 3.44 -20.55 2.55
CA THR A 66 2.70 -19.29 2.61
C THR A 66 3.45 -18.21 1.82
N PRO A 67 2.74 -17.34 1.06
CA PRO A 67 3.38 -16.22 0.37
C PRO A 67 3.76 -15.07 1.30
N ASP A 68 3.16 -15.01 2.50
CA ASP A 68 3.44 -13.98 3.51
C ASP A 68 4.86 -14.09 4.07
N GLU A 69 5.61 -13.01 4.02
CA GLU A 69 6.88 -12.78 4.70
C GLU A 69 6.84 -11.54 5.61
N ASN A 70 5.72 -10.81 5.63
CA ASN A 70 5.57 -9.58 6.41
C ASN A 70 5.54 -9.95 7.88
N PRO A 71 6.38 -9.31 8.73
CA PRO A 71 6.35 -9.57 10.16
C PRO A 71 4.96 -9.39 10.79
N LEU A 72 4.14 -8.48 10.26
CA LEU A 72 2.76 -8.28 10.71
C LEU A 72 1.90 -9.53 10.48
N SER A 73 2.09 -10.30 9.40
CA SER A 73 1.30 -11.53 9.17
C SER A 73 1.49 -12.56 10.30
N TYR A 74 2.53 -12.41 11.13
CA TYR A 74 2.89 -13.34 12.21
C TYR A 74 2.58 -12.82 13.63
N ILE A 75 2.02 -11.62 13.78
CA ILE A 75 1.50 -11.15 15.08
C ILE A 75 0.01 -11.45 15.21
N ASN A 76 -0.46 -11.66 16.43
CA ASN A 76 -1.89 -11.78 16.69
C ASN A 76 -2.58 -10.39 16.64
N PHE A 77 -3.92 -10.41 16.59
CA PHE A 77 -4.72 -9.20 16.53
C PHE A 77 -4.50 -8.29 17.75
N SER A 78 -4.37 -8.83 18.95
CA SER A 78 -4.12 -8.03 20.16
C SER A 78 -2.77 -7.29 20.11
N ASP A 79 -1.73 -7.90 19.56
CA ASP A 79 -0.42 -7.28 19.40
C ASP A 79 -0.43 -6.21 18.29
N LEU A 80 -1.24 -6.40 17.24
CA LEU A 80 -1.51 -5.35 16.26
C LEU A 80 -2.15 -4.11 16.92
N LEU A 81 -3.14 -4.31 17.79
CA LEU A 81 -3.77 -3.22 18.54
C LEU A 81 -2.80 -2.52 19.48
N LYS A 82 -1.89 -3.26 20.14
CA LYS A 82 -0.81 -2.67 20.95
C LYS A 82 0.14 -1.82 20.11
N LEU A 83 0.48 -2.23 18.89
CA LEU A 83 1.32 -1.43 17.99
C LEU A 83 0.65 -0.11 17.61
N ILE A 84 -0.65 -0.15 17.30
CA ILE A 84 -1.46 1.05 17.03
C ILE A 84 -1.43 1.97 18.25
N LYS A 85 -1.75 1.44 19.44
CA LYS A 85 -1.73 2.19 20.71
C LYS A 85 -0.37 2.84 21.00
N ASN A 86 0.72 2.10 20.80
CA ASN A 86 2.08 2.59 21.08
C ASN A 86 2.58 3.62 20.05
N ASN A 87 1.92 3.77 18.91
CA ASN A 87 2.26 4.76 17.87
C ASN A 87 1.01 5.57 17.49
N TRP A 88 0.16 5.88 18.48
CA TRP A 88 -1.15 6.49 18.28
C TRP A 88 -1.10 7.81 17.51
N ASP A 89 0.00 8.55 17.66
CA ASP A 89 0.30 9.79 16.94
C ASP A 89 0.17 9.67 15.42
N LEU A 90 0.38 8.47 14.87
CA LEU A 90 0.29 8.22 13.43
C LEU A 90 -1.14 7.93 12.94
N PHE A 91 -2.03 7.53 13.84
CA PHE A 91 -3.36 7.03 13.52
C PHE A 91 -4.49 7.98 13.94
N LEU A 92 -4.18 8.99 14.76
CA LEU A 92 -5.10 10.03 15.24
C LEU A 92 -5.96 10.68 14.15
N GLY A 93 -5.44 10.84 12.92
CA GLY A 93 -6.16 11.42 11.79
C GLY A 93 -7.13 10.46 11.09
N TYR A 94 -7.03 9.16 11.35
CA TYR A 94 -7.83 8.13 10.69
C TYR A 94 -8.76 7.38 11.64
N LEU A 95 -8.37 7.21 12.90
CA LEU A 95 -9.12 6.41 13.87
C LEU A 95 -9.92 7.31 14.83
N PRO A 96 -11.01 6.81 15.44
CA PRO A 96 -11.72 7.50 16.51
C PRO A 96 -10.79 7.86 17.68
N PRO A 97 -11.18 8.79 18.57
CA PRO A 97 -10.39 9.12 19.77
C PRO A 97 -9.95 7.88 20.53
N GLN A 98 -8.72 7.89 21.07
CA GLN A 98 -8.06 6.69 21.60
C GLN A 98 -8.91 5.92 22.60
N ASP A 99 -9.52 6.61 23.57
CA ASP A 99 -10.36 5.98 24.59
C ASP A 99 -11.57 5.26 23.97
N ASN A 100 -12.21 5.89 22.98
CA ASN A 100 -13.34 5.31 22.26
C ASN A 100 -12.89 4.13 21.39
N TRP A 101 -11.72 4.24 20.77
CA TRP A 101 -11.13 3.17 19.96
C TRP A 101 -10.82 1.94 20.82
N GLU A 102 -10.17 2.12 21.97
CA GLU A 102 -9.81 1.03 22.88
C GLU A 102 -11.05 0.26 23.36
N VAL A 103 -12.10 0.97 23.81
CA VAL A 103 -13.36 0.34 24.24
C VAL A 103 -14.01 -0.47 23.11
N LYS A 104 -14.06 0.08 21.90
CA LYS A 104 -14.63 -0.63 20.74
C LYS A 104 -13.79 -1.83 20.32
N MET A 105 -12.46 -1.71 20.37
CA MET A 105 -11.57 -2.81 20.04
C MET A 105 -11.66 -3.96 21.03
N ASP A 106 -11.83 -3.69 22.33
CA ASP A 106 -12.01 -4.72 23.35
C ASP A 106 -13.24 -5.59 23.06
N GLU A 107 -14.36 -4.96 22.67
CA GLU A 107 -15.56 -5.68 22.22
C GLU A 107 -15.28 -6.56 21.00
N ILE A 108 -14.56 -6.03 20.02
CA ILE A 108 -14.26 -6.72 18.75
C ILE A 108 -13.28 -7.87 18.97
N VAL A 109 -12.33 -7.75 19.90
CA VAL A 109 -11.48 -8.84 20.34
C VAL A 109 -12.32 -9.99 20.90
N HIS A 110 -13.35 -9.70 21.70
CA HIS A 110 -14.26 -10.73 22.19
C HIS A 110 -15.06 -11.40 21.07
N ILE A 111 -15.58 -10.62 20.11
CA ILE A 111 -16.29 -11.14 18.92
C ILE A 111 -15.36 -12.04 18.10
N ARG A 112 -14.16 -11.56 17.76
CA ARG A 112 -13.14 -12.30 17.02
C ARG A 112 -12.75 -13.60 17.70
N ASN A 113 -12.58 -13.58 19.02
CA ASN A 113 -12.26 -14.77 19.80
C ASN A 113 -13.42 -15.78 19.85
N ARG A 114 -14.67 -15.38 19.67
CA ARG A 114 -15.77 -16.35 19.50
C ARG A 114 -15.67 -17.03 18.14
N ALA A 115 -15.53 -16.24 17.08
CA ALA A 115 -15.40 -16.73 15.71
C ALA A 115 -14.21 -17.69 15.54
N ALA A 116 -13.02 -17.29 16.04
CA ALA A 116 -11.79 -18.09 15.93
C ALA A 116 -11.80 -19.42 16.71
N HIS A 117 -12.66 -19.54 17.73
CA HIS A 117 -12.79 -20.75 18.54
C HIS A 117 -14.06 -21.55 18.22
N PHE A 118 -14.71 -21.28 17.08
CA PHE A 118 -15.93 -21.96 16.64
C PHE A 118 -17.06 -21.91 17.69
N ARG A 119 -17.07 -20.87 18.52
CA ARG A 119 -18.12 -20.68 19.54
C ARG A 119 -19.31 -20.00 18.91
N LYS A 120 -20.51 -20.31 19.43
CA LYS A 120 -21.72 -19.60 19.04
C LYS A 120 -21.56 -18.10 19.33
N GLY A 121 -21.68 -17.28 18.30
CA GLY A 121 -21.67 -15.83 18.40
C GLY A 121 -22.90 -15.29 19.12
N HIS A 122 -22.83 -14.03 19.57
CA HIS A 122 -24.01 -13.28 19.97
C HIS A 122 -24.78 -12.85 18.71
N LEU A 123 -26.09 -12.66 18.82
CA LEU A 123 -26.95 -12.27 17.69
C LEU A 123 -26.47 -10.94 17.07
N ASP A 124 -26.09 -9.98 17.92
CA ASP A 124 -25.61 -8.66 17.51
C ASP A 124 -24.14 -8.59 17.07
N ASP A 125 -23.39 -9.70 17.02
CA ASP A 125 -21.93 -9.66 16.76
C ASP A 125 -21.61 -9.02 15.40
N ILE A 126 -22.42 -9.33 14.39
CA ILE A 126 -22.28 -8.75 13.04
C ILE A 126 -22.60 -7.26 13.08
N GLU A 127 -23.69 -6.86 13.73
CA GLU A 127 -24.13 -5.47 13.78
C GLU A 127 -23.11 -4.57 14.49
N ARG A 128 -22.51 -5.05 15.59
CA ARG A 128 -21.46 -4.34 16.32
C ARG A 128 -20.20 -4.16 15.47
N LEU A 129 -19.79 -5.21 14.76
CA LEU A 129 -18.66 -5.14 13.84
C LEU A 129 -18.95 -4.16 12.69
N LEU A 130 -20.13 -4.23 12.09
CA LEU A 130 -20.52 -3.33 11.01
C LEU A 130 -20.61 -1.87 11.50
N GLN A 131 -21.08 -1.64 12.73
CA GLN A 131 -21.12 -0.30 13.32
C GLN A 131 -19.70 0.26 13.46
N LEU A 132 -18.76 -0.51 14.01
CA LEU A 132 -17.35 -0.10 14.04
C LEU A 132 -16.84 0.23 12.63
N MET A 133 -17.08 -0.66 11.65
CA MET A 133 -16.57 -0.49 10.29
C MET A 133 -17.13 0.78 9.64
N ARG A 134 -18.39 1.16 9.92
CA ARG A 134 -18.96 2.47 9.52
C ARG A 134 -18.23 3.62 10.19
N ASP A 135 -18.00 3.53 11.50
CA ASP A 135 -17.38 4.60 12.28
C ASP A 135 -15.95 4.92 11.82
N ILE A 136 -15.25 3.94 11.24
CA ILE A 136 -13.88 4.08 10.74
C ILE A 136 -13.78 4.15 9.22
N ASP A 137 -14.90 4.06 8.49
CA ASP A 137 -14.94 3.99 7.02
C ASP A 137 -14.25 5.20 6.39
N LYS A 138 -14.63 6.41 6.85
CA LYS A 138 -14.03 7.66 6.41
C LYS A 138 -12.54 7.74 6.72
N GLY A 139 -12.12 7.17 7.84
CA GLY A 139 -10.71 7.10 8.25
C GLY A 139 -9.86 6.29 7.28
N PHE A 140 -10.36 5.12 6.88
CA PHE A 140 -9.70 4.26 5.89
C PHE A 140 -9.75 4.85 4.48
N TRP A 141 -10.88 5.48 4.11
CA TRP A 141 -10.96 6.25 2.87
C TRP A 141 -9.88 7.34 2.84
N GLN A 142 -9.77 8.15 3.90
CA GLN A 142 -8.76 9.20 4.01
C GLN A 142 -7.34 8.64 3.97
N PHE A 143 -7.06 7.55 4.69
CA PHE A 143 -5.76 6.89 4.67
C PHE A 143 -5.32 6.52 3.24
N CYS A 144 -6.24 5.99 2.43
CA CYS A 144 -5.97 5.63 1.04
C CYS A 144 -5.88 6.84 0.12
N THR A 145 -6.75 7.85 0.28
CA THR A 145 -6.66 9.06 -0.54
C THR A 145 -5.40 9.87 -0.26
N ASP A 146 -5.00 9.98 1.01
CA ASP A 146 -3.75 10.64 1.42
C ASP A 146 -2.53 9.87 0.89
N TYR A 147 -2.66 8.57 0.62
CA TYR A 147 -1.60 7.77 -0.02
C TYR A 147 -1.50 8.02 -1.53
N ASN A 148 -2.58 8.49 -2.14
CA ASN A 148 -2.67 8.80 -3.56
C ASN A 148 -2.69 10.32 -3.85
N ASP A 149 -2.53 11.15 -2.82
CA ASP A 149 -2.41 12.60 -2.97
C ASP A 149 -0.98 12.98 -3.35
N LEU A 150 -0.75 13.05 -4.66
CA LEU A 150 0.56 13.32 -5.25
C LEU A 150 0.81 14.83 -5.30
N HIS A 151 1.92 15.27 -4.70
CA HIS A 151 2.38 16.64 -4.79
C HIS A 151 3.67 16.74 -5.60
N PRO A 152 3.78 17.65 -6.57
CA PRO A 152 5.04 17.89 -7.25
C PRO A 152 6.07 18.49 -6.28
N ILE A 153 7.34 18.13 -6.45
CA ILE A 153 8.44 18.68 -5.66
C ILE A 153 8.90 19.99 -6.32
N LEU A 154 8.51 21.13 -5.73
CA LEU A 154 8.74 22.46 -6.30
C LEU A 154 9.44 23.42 -5.33
N PRO A 155 10.45 24.17 -5.82
CA PRO A 155 11.24 23.91 -7.03
C PRO A 155 12.00 22.57 -6.95
N PRO A 156 12.35 21.95 -8.10
CA PRO A 156 13.06 20.66 -8.12
C PRO A 156 14.44 20.68 -7.44
N ASP A 157 15.13 21.83 -7.42
CA ASP A 157 16.46 21.99 -6.81
C ASP A 157 16.47 21.94 -5.27
N LYS A 158 15.30 22.03 -4.62
CA LYS A 158 15.16 21.82 -3.17
C LYS A 158 15.32 20.37 -2.74
N ASP A 159 15.30 19.43 -3.69
CA ASP A 159 15.41 18.01 -3.40
C ASP A 159 16.40 17.32 -4.34
N ILE A 160 17.34 16.59 -3.76
CA ILE A 160 18.42 15.93 -4.52
C ILE A 160 17.86 14.89 -5.50
N VAL A 161 16.78 14.19 -5.11
CA VAL A 161 16.16 13.15 -5.95
C VAL A 161 15.42 13.83 -7.11
N ALA A 162 14.54 14.80 -6.81
CA ALA A 162 13.80 15.52 -7.84
C ALA A 162 14.73 16.20 -8.85
N MET A 163 15.77 16.89 -8.38
CA MET A 163 16.76 17.57 -9.21
C MET A 163 17.49 16.61 -10.15
N LYS A 164 17.90 15.43 -9.68
CA LYS A 164 18.67 14.46 -10.47
C LYS A 164 17.89 13.94 -11.69
N TYR A 165 16.57 13.85 -11.57
CA TYR A 165 15.72 13.15 -12.55
C TYR A 165 14.76 14.08 -13.31
N VAL A 166 14.81 15.39 -13.07
CA VAL A 166 13.87 16.37 -13.65
C VAL A 166 13.82 16.31 -15.19
N ASP A 167 14.97 16.05 -15.83
CA ASP A 167 15.10 16.01 -17.30
C ASP A 167 14.51 14.74 -17.94
N LEU A 168 14.24 13.69 -17.14
CA LEU A 168 13.58 12.47 -17.60
C LEU A 168 12.05 12.59 -17.62
N ASN A 169 11.52 13.72 -17.15
CA ASN A 169 10.11 14.09 -17.28
C ASN A 169 9.95 15.20 -18.32
N PRO A 170 9.48 14.92 -19.56
CA PRO A 170 9.24 15.95 -20.56
C PRO A 170 8.08 16.89 -20.17
N PHE A 171 7.29 16.52 -19.15
CA PHE A 171 6.19 17.31 -18.59
C PHE A 171 6.51 17.73 -17.15
N SER A 172 7.77 18.06 -16.84
CA SER A 172 8.15 18.64 -15.55
C SER A 172 7.52 20.04 -15.38
N PHE A 173 7.30 20.41 -14.12
CA PHE A 173 6.87 21.76 -13.77
C PHE A 173 8.00 22.76 -14.02
N LYS A 174 7.67 23.89 -14.65
CA LYS A 174 8.58 25.00 -14.90
C LYS A 174 8.03 26.26 -14.25
N GLU A 175 8.92 27.07 -13.71
CA GLU A 175 8.56 28.37 -13.16
C GLU A 175 8.18 29.31 -14.31
N ILE A 176 6.97 29.88 -14.26
CA ILE A 176 6.45 30.81 -15.28
C ILE A 176 6.42 32.26 -14.77
N ALA A 177 6.39 32.45 -13.45
CA ALA A 177 6.56 33.70 -12.75
C ALA A 177 7.09 33.38 -11.33
N PRO A 178 7.59 34.36 -10.55
CA PRO A 178 8.15 34.10 -9.23
C PRO A 178 7.19 33.31 -8.32
N ASN A 179 7.58 32.10 -7.93
CA ASN A 179 6.77 31.13 -7.17
C ASN A 179 5.49 30.62 -7.86
N GLU A 180 5.34 30.82 -9.17
CA GLU A 180 4.24 30.28 -9.97
C GLU A 180 4.78 29.23 -10.93
N TRP A 181 4.19 28.03 -10.87
CA TRP A 181 4.67 26.85 -11.58
C TRP A 181 3.57 26.28 -12.45
N ALA A 182 3.92 25.92 -13.69
CA ALA A 182 3.01 25.25 -14.59
C ALA A 182 3.68 24.03 -15.22
N GLN A 183 2.87 23.01 -15.48
CA GLN A 183 3.30 21.82 -16.20
C GLN A 183 3.35 22.15 -17.70
N ILE A 184 4.55 22.29 -18.26
CA ILE A 184 4.74 22.69 -19.67
C ILE A 184 5.79 21.80 -20.30
N GLY A 185 5.39 21.12 -21.38
CA GLY A 185 6.34 20.45 -22.25
C GLY A 185 5.68 19.58 -23.30
N SER A 186 6.53 18.90 -24.06
CA SER A 186 6.14 18.01 -25.16
C SER A 186 7.06 16.81 -25.15
N ALA A 187 6.49 15.62 -25.26
CA ALA A 187 7.29 14.40 -25.34
C ALA A 187 7.81 14.20 -26.78
N PRO A 188 9.14 14.15 -27.01
CA PRO A 188 9.70 13.85 -28.32
C PRO A 188 9.16 12.54 -28.90
N GLN A 189 9.05 12.43 -30.23
CA GLN A 189 8.54 11.22 -30.88
C GLN A 189 9.39 9.98 -30.57
N GLY A 190 10.71 10.15 -30.37
CA GLY A 190 11.63 9.06 -30.02
C GLY A 190 11.75 8.75 -28.53
N LEU A 191 11.09 9.51 -27.65
CA LEU A 191 11.17 9.28 -26.20
C LEU A 191 10.43 7.97 -25.85
N ARG A 192 11.16 7.03 -25.24
CA ARG A 192 10.67 5.67 -24.98
C ARG A 192 9.97 5.51 -23.63
N TYR A 193 10.34 6.29 -22.64
CA TYR A 193 9.71 6.28 -21.32
C TYR A 193 9.62 7.69 -20.74
N ILE A 194 8.77 7.83 -19.74
CA ILE A 194 8.66 9.03 -18.92
C ILE A 194 8.85 8.61 -17.47
N LEU A 195 9.76 9.28 -16.78
CA LEU A 195 9.93 9.15 -15.33
C LEU A 195 9.24 10.33 -14.65
N SER A 196 8.38 10.08 -13.66
CA SER A 196 7.83 11.12 -12.80
C SER A 196 8.19 10.83 -11.35
N ILE A 197 8.52 11.89 -10.62
CA ILE A 197 8.83 11.83 -9.19
C ILE A 197 7.97 12.86 -8.49
N ASN A 198 7.09 12.38 -7.61
CA ASN A 198 6.24 13.21 -6.77
C ASN A 198 6.50 12.87 -5.30
N LEU A 199 5.88 13.66 -4.43
CA LEU A 199 5.95 13.49 -3.00
C LEU A 199 4.54 13.20 -2.48
N ILE A 200 4.43 12.17 -1.65
CA ILE A 200 3.25 11.93 -0.83
C ILE A 200 3.61 12.35 0.59
N LYS A 201 2.73 13.12 1.22
CA LYS A 201 2.88 13.58 2.60
C LYS A 201 1.83 12.89 3.48
N ARG A 202 2.26 12.18 4.53
CA ARG A 202 1.34 11.63 5.53
C ARG A 202 0.81 12.74 6.43
N TRP A 203 -0.42 12.60 6.90
CA TRP A 203 -1.11 13.65 7.66
C TRP A 203 -0.36 14.11 8.92
N TRP A 204 0.30 13.18 9.63
CA TRP A 204 1.07 13.45 10.85
C TRP A 204 2.46 14.06 10.59
N ALA A 205 2.87 14.18 9.32
CA ALA A 205 4.18 14.71 8.96
C ALA A 205 4.25 16.23 9.18
N ASN A 206 5.30 16.67 9.87
CA ASN A 206 5.60 18.10 10.02
C ASN A 206 5.92 18.71 8.66
N LYS A 207 5.36 19.90 8.39
CA LYS A 207 5.75 20.66 7.19
C LYS A 207 7.16 21.20 7.41
N LEU A 208 8.13 20.71 6.64
CA LEU A 208 9.52 21.13 6.74
C LEU A 208 10.04 21.66 5.41
N GLU A 209 11.09 22.48 5.48
CA GLU A 209 11.80 23.04 4.32
C GLU A 209 12.72 22.02 3.64
N VAL A 210 13.24 21.05 4.41
CA VAL A 210 14.14 20.00 3.90
C VAL A 210 13.41 18.67 3.91
N ILE A 211 13.33 18.03 2.73
CA ILE A 211 12.65 16.73 2.55
C ILE A 211 13.55 15.58 3.01
N GLU A 212 14.86 15.63 2.73
CA GLU A 212 15.77 14.52 2.96
C GLU A 212 15.71 13.92 4.37
N LYS A 213 15.60 12.58 4.43
CA LYS A 213 15.54 11.77 5.66
C LYS A 213 14.39 12.14 6.61
N THR A 214 13.42 12.91 6.14
CA THR A 214 12.29 13.34 6.97
C THR A 214 11.23 12.23 7.06
N PRO A 215 10.85 11.79 8.28
CA PRO A 215 9.73 10.88 8.47
C PRO A 215 8.42 11.47 7.96
N GLY A 216 7.55 10.61 7.42
CA GLY A 216 6.20 11.02 7.00
C GLY A 216 6.10 11.47 5.55
N TYR A 217 7.20 11.41 4.80
CA TYR A 217 7.23 11.67 3.37
C TYR A 217 7.61 10.41 2.59
N ILE A 218 7.04 10.27 1.40
CA ILE A 218 7.25 9.14 0.50
C ILE A 218 7.54 9.71 -0.89
N TYR A 219 8.63 9.28 -1.52
CA TYR A 219 8.81 9.49 -2.95
C TYR A 219 7.89 8.55 -3.72
N ASP A 220 7.10 9.13 -4.61
CA ASP A 220 6.29 8.43 -5.57
C ASP A 220 7.00 8.44 -6.93
N VAL A 221 7.54 7.31 -7.33
CA VAL A 221 8.36 7.18 -8.55
C VAL A 221 7.56 6.37 -9.56
N GLN A 222 7.24 6.96 -10.71
CA GLN A 222 6.51 6.26 -11.78
C GLN A 222 7.33 6.24 -13.06
N ILE A 223 7.47 5.06 -13.67
CA ILE A 223 7.99 4.93 -15.03
C ILE A 223 6.87 4.45 -15.95
N TYR A 224 6.53 5.29 -16.91
CA TYR A 224 5.59 4.98 -17.98
C TYR A 224 6.34 4.65 -19.27
N LEU A 225 6.11 3.45 -19.83
CA LEU A 225 6.61 3.08 -21.15
C LEU A 225 5.70 3.63 -22.25
N ARG A 226 6.30 4.12 -23.33
CA ARG A 226 5.58 4.68 -24.48
C ARG A 226 5.54 3.69 -25.65
N ASN A 227 4.79 4.05 -26.68
CA ASN A 227 4.70 3.30 -27.94
C ASN A 227 4.21 1.85 -27.77
N ASN A 228 3.23 1.63 -26.88
CA ASN A 228 2.66 0.31 -26.55
C ASN A 228 3.68 -0.71 -26.04
N GLN A 229 4.81 -0.24 -25.50
CA GLN A 229 5.74 -1.11 -24.78
C GLN A 229 5.15 -1.49 -23.42
N GLN A 230 5.48 -2.70 -22.97
CA GLN A 230 4.98 -3.27 -21.73
C GLN A 230 6.14 -3.82 -20.90
N PHE A 231 5.96 -3.79 -19.58
CA PHE A 231 6.83 -4.47 -18.64
C PHE A 231 6.43 -5.93 -18.51
N ASP A 232 7.43 -6.81 -18.42
CA ASP A 232 7.22 -8.13 -17.84
C ASP A 232 7.23 -7.98 -16.31
N TYR A 233 6.04 -7.95 -15.71
CA TYR A 233 5.94 -7.83 -14.26
C TYR A 233 6.50 -9.03 -13.51
N GLY A 234 6.49 -10.25 -14.08
CA GLY A 234 7.09 -11.40 -13.40
C GLY A 234 8.58 -11.19 -13.21
N ASP A 235 9.27 -10.93 -14.32
CA ASP A 235 10.71 -10.67 -14.34
C ASP A 235 11.09 -9.43 -13.53
N PHE A 236 10.26 -8.37 -13.61
CA PHE A 236 10.48 -7.14 -12.86
C PHE A 236 10.44 -7.39 -11.36
N LEU A 237 9.42 -8.09 -10.88
CA LEU A 237 9.26 -8.36 -9.45
C LEU A 237 10.40 -9.21 -8.90
N GLU A 238 10.85 -10.22 -9.65
CA GLU A 238 12.02 -11.02 -9.27
C GLU A 238 13.28 -10.16 -9.19
N PHE A 239 13.54 -9.32 -10.20
CA PHE A 239 14.68 -8.42 -10.24
C PHE A 239 14.67 -7.39 -9.10
N PHE A 240 13.50 -6.82 -8.79
CA PHE A 240 13.34 -5.74 -7.81
C PHE A 240 13.14 -6.23 -6.38
N SER A 241 12.94 -7.54 -6.16
CA SER A 241 12.77 -8.16 -4.84
C SER A 241 13.92 -7.85 -3.86
N LYS A 242 15.13 -7.58 -4.36
CA LYS A 242 16.30 -7.16 -3.57
C LYS A 242 16.07 -5.86 -2.78
N PHE A 243 15.13 -5.01 -3.21
CA PHE A 243 14.81 -3.72 -2.58
C PHE A 243 13.59 -3.76 -1.65
N LYS A 244 12.93 -4.92 -1.46
CA LYS A 244 11.66 -5.04 -0.71
C LYS A 244 11.67 -4.46 0.71
N ARG A 245 12.85 -4.42 1.35
CA ARG A 245 13.02 -3.85 2.70
C ARG A 245 13.02 -2.32 2.71
N GLU A 246 13.31 -1.69 1.59
CA GLU A 246 13.60 -0.27 1.46
C GLU A 246 12.48 0.52 0.81
N ILE A 247 11.64 -0.15 0.01
CA ILE A 247 10.45 0.43 -0.62
C ILE A 247 9.19 0.14 0.21
N LEU A 248 8.15 0.95 0.07
CA LEU A 248 6.82 0.67 0.63
C LEU A 248 6.08 -0.32 -0.26
N HIS A 249 5.79 0.12 -1.48
CA HIS A 249 4.99 -0.62 -2.44
C HIS A 249 5.52 -0.48 -3.86
N ILE A 250 5.35 -1.55 -4.63
CA ILE A 250 5.30 -1.56 -6.09
C ILE A 250 3.83 -1.69 -6.47
N CYS A 251 3.30 -0.71 -7.18
CA CYS A 251 1.94 -0.71 -7.67
C CYS A 251 1.95 -1.06 -9.16
N LEU A 252 1.19 -2.08 -9.51
CA LEU A 252 1.05 -2.57 -10.88
C LEU A 252 -0.21 -1.98 -11.52
N ASP A 253 -0.10 -1.53 -12.77
CA ASP A 253 -1.23 -1.09 -13.58
C ASP A 253 -1.82 -2.27 -14.38
N THR A 254 -3.05 -2.08 -14.84
CA THR A 254 -3.76 -3.08 -15.66
C THR A 254 -3.03 -3.39 -16.96
N PHE A 255 -2.37 -2.40 -17.58
CA PHE A 255 -1.88 -2.49 -18.95
C PHE A 255 -0.42 -2.91 -19.05
N SER A 256 0.24 -3.16 -17.91
CA SER A 256 1.69 -3.38 -17.82
C SER A 256 2.51 -2.25 -18.43
N SER A 257 1.95 -1.04 -18.50
CA SER A 257 2.58 0.11 -19.15
C SER A 257 3.26 1.04 -18.15
N ASN A 258 2.94 0.89 -16.88
CA ASN A 258 3.44 1.72 -15.80
C ASN A 258 3.97 0.84 -14.65
N ILE A 259 5.03 1.30 -14.01
CA ILE A 259 5.43 0.81 -12.69
C ILE A 259 5.49 2.02 -11.77
N ARG A 260 4.75 1.96 -10.66
CA ARG A 260 4.80 2.95 -9.58
C ARG A 260 5.50 2.33 -8.37
N VAL A 261 6.67 2.84 -8.00
CA VAL A 261 7.42 2.46 -6.81
C VAL A 261 7.33 3.58 -5.79
N THR A 262 6.97 3.24 -4.56
CA THR A 262 6.88 4.18 -3.44
C THR A 262 8.01 3.93 -2.45
N ILE A 263 8.73 4.99 -2.08
CA ILE A 263 9.99 4.90 -1.33
C ILE A 263 9.93 5.86 -0.12
N PRO A 264 10.00 5.37 1.13
CA PRO A 264 10.09 6.23 2.31
C PRO A 264 11.28 7.19 2.21
N VAL A 265 11.05 8.49 2.34
CA VAL A 265 12.11 9.50 2.26
C VAL A 265 13.16 9.33 3.36
N VAL A 266 12.78 8.74 4.49
CA VAL A 266 13.65 8.44 5.64
C VAL A 266 14.84 7.54 5.31
N ILE A 267 14.81 6.78 4.19
CA ILE A 267 15.98 5.98 3.76
C ILE A 267 17.14 6.84 3.23
N GLY A 268 16.88 8.10 2.91
CA GLY A 268 17.86 9.07 2.42
C GLY A 268 17.97 9.14 0.90
N SER A 269 18.34 10.31 0.40
CA SER A 269 18.39 10.65 -1.03
C SER A 269 19.30 9.72 -1.83
N LYS A 270 20.51 9.43 -1.32
CA LYS A 270 21.47 8.53 -1.97
C LYS A 270 20.85 7.15 -2.27
N ARG A 271 20.19 6.55 -1.29
CA ARG A 271 19.62 5.21 -1.45
C ARG A 271 18.39 5.24 -2.36
N ALA A 272 17.55 6.27 -2.26
CA ALA A 272 16.44 6.47 -3.17
C ALA A 272 16.93 6.57 -4.63
N CYS A 273 17.99 7.35 -4.89
CA CYS A 273 18.61 7.45 -6.20
C CYS A 273 19.13 6.11 -6.73
N GLU A 274 19.79 5.29 -5.88
CA GLU A 274 20.25 3.96 -6.29
C GLU A 274 19.09 3.04 -6.72
N ILE A 275 17.96 3.10 -6.02
CA ILE A 275 16.75 2.34 -6.35
C ILE A 275 16.17 2.82 -7.69
N ILE A 276 16.09 4.14 -7.89
CA ILE A 276 15.55 4.76 -9.11
C ILE A 276 16.45 4.45 -10.31
N ASP A 277 17.78 4.50 -10.16
CA ASP A 277 18.73 4.17 -11.22
C ASP A 277 18.54 2.71 -11.70
N GLU A 278 18.32 1.78 -10.77
CA GLU A 278 18.06 0.37 -11.10
C GLU A 278 16.67 0.16 -11.73
N LEU A 279 15.68 0.97 -11.36
CA LEU A 279 14.35 0.99 -12.00
C LEU A 279 14.45 1.48 -13.45
N ILE A 280 15.19 2.57 -13.69
CA ILE A 280 15.45 3.11 -15.04
C ILE A 280 16.17 2.06 -15.89
N LYS A 281 17.25 1.47 -15.35
CA LYS A 281 18.01 0.44 -16.06
C LYS A 281 17.15 -0.77 -16.43
N TYR A 282 16.26 -1.21 -15.53
CA TYR A 282 15.32 -2.28 -15.85
C TYR A 282 14.40 -1.85 -17.00
N ALA A 283 13.79 -0.67 -16.92
CA ALA A 283 12.92 -0.16 -17.96
C ALA A 283 13.63 -0.13 -19.32
N GLU A 284 14.84 0.41 -19.39
CA GLU A 284 15.64 0.46 -20.62
C GLU A 284 15.89 -0.93 -21.22
N ASN A 285 16.12 -1.93 -20.38
CA ASN A 285 16.27 -3.32 -20.83
C ASN A 285 14.95 -3.94 -21.31
N SER A 286 13.83 -3.66 -20.65
CA SER A 286 12.50 -4.15 -21.05
C SER A 286 12.11 -3.67 -22.45
N MET A 287 12.59 -2.49 -22.88
CA MET A 287 12.32 -1.95 -24.22
C MET A 287 12.95 -2.77 -25.36
N SER A 288 13.90 -3.65 -25.07
CA SER A 288 14.56 -4.49 -26.07
C SER A 288 13.73 -5.72 -26.47
N VAL A 289 12.71 -6.06 -25.68
CA VAL A 289 11.88 -7.25 -25.86
C VAL A 289 10.54 -6.83 -26.47
N GLN A 290 10.36 -7.07 -27.77
CA GLN A 290 9.04 -6.94 -28.40
C GLN A 290 8.24 -8.23 -28.18
N HIS A 291 7.57 -8.32 -27.04
CA HIS A 291 6.48 -9.27 -26.88
C HIS A 291 5.26 -8.55 -26.35
N SER A 292 4.13 -8.73 -27.06
CA SER A 292 2.83 -8.34 -26.53
C SER A 292 2.51 -9.28 -25.38
N ILE A 293 2.53 -8.78 -24.16
CA ILE A 293 2.09 -9.54 -23.00
C ILE A 293 0.59 -9.35 -22.89
N ASN A 294 -0.16 -10.45 -23.04
CA ASN A 294 -1.61 -10.42 -22.84
C ASN A 294 -1.89 -10.39 -21.33
N CYS A 295 -1.74 -9.21 -20.73
CA CYS A 295 -2.12 -8.97 -19.34
C CYS A 295 -3.57 -8.47 -19.29
N ASP A 296 -4.38 -9.13 -18.48
CA ASP A 296 -5.70 -8.63 -18.08
C ASP A 296 -5.67 -8.28 -16.58
N ASP A 297 -6.68 -7.55 -16.12
CA ASP A 297 -6.80 -7.16 -14.71
C ASP A 297 -6.68 -8.34 -13.74
N GLN A 298 -7.18 -9.52 -14.13
CA GLN A 298 -7.16 -10.69 -13.25
C GLN A 298 -5.76 -11.31 -13.17
N SER A 299 -5.01 -11.34 -14.28
CA SER A 299 -3.66 -11.89 -14.30
C SER A 299 -2.70 -11.02 -13.49
N VAL A 300 -2.76 -9.70 -13.63
CA VAL A 300 -1.96 -8.75 -12.83
C VAL A 300 -2.34 -8.83 -11.36
N GLN A 301 -3.63 -8.90 -11.04
CA GLN A 301 -4.09 -9.04 -9.67
C GLN A 301 -3.57 -10.33 -9.03
N ARG A 302 -3.70 -11.48 -9.70
CA ARG A 302 -3.16 -12.77 -9.23
C ARG A 302 -1.64 -12.75 -9.07
N LEU A 303 -0.92 -12.02 -9.91
CA LEU A 303 0.52 -11.85 -9.78
C LEU A 303 0.86 -11.09 -8.49
N SER A 304 0.16 -9.99 -8.20
CA SER A 304 0.36 -9.21 -6.97
C SER A 304 0.12 -10.04 -5.70
N GLU A 305 -0.86 -10.96 -5.75
CA GLU A 305 -1.22 -11.83 -4.62
C GLU A 305 -0.14 -12.87 -4.27
N LYS A 306 0.83 -13.12 -5.16
CA LYS A 306 2.00 -13.94 -4.83
C LYS A 306 2.99 -13.25 -3.88
N TRP A 307 2.91 -11.92 -3.76
CA TRP A 307 3.82 -11.08 -2.98
C TRP A 307 3.03 -9.99 -2.22
N PRO A 308 2.06 -10.38 -1.38
CA PRO A 308 0.94 -9.51 -0.96
C PRO A 308 1.32 -8.34 -0.06
N GLU A 309 2.57 -8.25 0.40
CA GLU A 309 3.00 -7.29 1.43
C GLU A 309 3.48 -5.96 0.88
N TYR A 310 4.08 -5.99 -0.31
CA TYR A 310 4.72 -4.83 -0.90
C TYR A 310 4.40 -4.71 -2.39
N ILE A 311 3.62 -5.65 -2.95
CA ILE A 311 3.12 -5.57 -4.33
C ILE A 311 1.61 -5.34 -4.30
N LEU A 312 1.18 -4.26 -4.92
CA LEU A 312 -0.22 -3.86 -4.99
C LEU A 312 -0.75 -4.04 -6.41
N GLY A 313 -1.78 -4.86 -6.54
CA GLY A 313 -2.52 -5.02 -7.79
C GLY A 313 -3.47 -3.86 -8.09
N PRO A 314 -4.04 -3.81 -9.30
CA PRO A 314 -4.91 -2.73 -9.76
C PRO A 314 -6.22 -2.62 -8.96
N LYS A 315 -6.62 -3.67 -8.24
CA LYS A 315 -7.84 -3.66 -7.40
C LYS A 315 -7.61 -3.22 -5.96
N ASN A 316 -6.37 -2.92 -5.57
CA ASN A 316 -6.10 -2.43 -4.22
C ASN A 316 -6.41 -0.92 -4.13
N PRO A 317 -7.26 -0.45 -3.19
CA PRO A 317 -7.55 0.97 -3.01
C PRO A 317 -6.33 1.92 -2.94
N LEU A 318 -5.17 1.45 -2.46
CA LEU A 318 -3.93 2.22 -2.47
C LEU A 318 -3.34 2.47 -3.86
N THR A 319 -3.92 1.91 -4.93
CA THR A 319 -3.48 2.15 -6.32
C THR A 319 -4.41 3.07 -7.10
N PHE A 320 -5.67 3.24 -6.66
CA PHE A 320 -6.67 3.99 -7.44
C PHE A 320 -7.52 4.98 -6.65
N LEU A 321 -7.67 4.84 -5.33
CA LEU A 321 -8.62 5.63 -4.56
C LEU A 321 -8.08 7.04 -4.30
N GLY A 322 -8.64 8.05 -4.97
CA GLY A 322 -8.20 9.45 -4.87
C GLY A 322 -9.17 10.37 -4.11
N PRO A 323 -8.72 11.57 -3.65
CA PRO A 323 -9.53 12.51 -2.86
C PRO A 323 -10.86 12.95 -3.51
N GLY A 324 -10.97 12.87 -4.83
CA GLY A 324 -12.20 13.22 -5.57
C GLY A 324 -13.25 12.10 -5.65
N MET A 325 -12.97 10.89 -5.14
CA MET A 325 -13.89 9.76 -5.20
C MET A 325 -14.92 9.78 -4.05
N PRO A 326 -16.12 9.20 -4.23
CA PRO A 326 -17.09 9.08 -3.13
C PRO A 326 -16.52 8.30 -1.93
N CYS A 327 -16.86 8.75 -0.71
CA CYS A 327 -16.45 8.10 0.52
C CYS A 327 -17.28 6.83 0.78
N SER A 328 -16.73 5.66 0.43
CA SER A 328 -17.24 4.35 0.83
C SER A 328 -16.13 3.32 0.74
N PHE A 329 -15.53 2.95 1.87
CA PHE A 329 -14.39 2.04 1.88
C PHE A 329 -14.79 0.58 2.12
N PHE A 330 -15.53 0.32 3.20
CA PHE A 330 -16.00 -1.01 3.60
C PHE A 330 -17.35 -1.38 2.96
N ASN A 331 -17.96 -0.46 2.21
CA ASN A 331 -19.30 -0.61 1.61
C ASN A 331 -20.34 -1.04 2.65
N VAL A 332 -20.27 -0.47 3.85
CA VAL A 332 -21.29 -0.67 4.87
C VAL A 332 -22.32 0.43 4.67
N ALA A 333 -23.43 0.10 4.00
CA ALA A 333 -24.48 1.06 3.72
C ALA A 333 -24.92 1.79 5.00
N ASN A 334 -25.14 3.10 4.87
CA ASN A 334 -26.01 3.81 5.80
C ASN A 334 -27.41 3.24 5.55
N GLY A 335 -28.02 2.67 6.59
CA GLY A 335 -29.41 2.24 6.48
C GLY A 335 -30.24 3.40 5.95
N SER A 336 -30.90 3.18 4.82
CA SER A 336 -31.95 4.02 4.27
C SER A 336 -33.13 4.13 5.22
#